data_AF-A0A9E0IPI3-F1
#
_entry.id   AF-A0A9E0IPI3-F1
#
_cell.length_a   1.000
_cell.length_b   1.000
_cell.length_c   1.000
_cell.angle_alpha   90.00
_cell.angle_beta   90.00
_cell.angle_gamma   90.00
#
_symmetry.space_group_name_H-M   'P 1'
#
loop_
_entity.id
_entity.type
_entity.pdbx_description
1 polymer ?
#
loop_
_entity_poly.entity_id
_entity_poly.type
_entity_poly.pdbx_seq_one_letter_code
_entity_poly.pdbx_strand_id
1 'polypeptide(L)'
;MTPRACARGGDRARASARPGVLGAIVLVLAAGGPDAAAQGPDRAAAEALERRAKDTGELAAYVACGQAYLALYNQDPDGRGSEELLYDAAVCFEQGGSIGVAITTYTRLVELTGADREVRARAMAHLVGAYEQIAFYDQAAQVLERYADEYGATRPDAALALDRAAQLRRGLGQHDRAIADTMKYVRLSSTSARDRAAAFFSVADLHEAHGDTGALIAHLRRYLEAHGAGGAPELRVAAHARLGQALWAQSCPVAPIDGSCLRVVRDRPRPGDGAGAPRGQAAPSTCGAASRLQVEVVTRDARLVREAQREFAAAIAVFERSGRPGQGYGRYLHALALFHQSEPAYEAYLRVEFPARLDFDPRAPAVAKASRAKLEQYLARKAAAGAVVQRGYEEVARTADAAMTLASIARRGQMQQHAADALAAADIPVRRRGDVQAVEGFCTTLQAVVGPLEASAAAAYAMCLDKSTALGWFSAWSRLCERQLGQLWPDRFPPAREVRPVVAAPGVLTDVEAVGP
;
A
#
# COMPACT_ATOMS: atom_id res chain seq x y z
N MET A 1 -2.92 32.95 19.39
CA MET A 1 -2.89 34.27 18.72
C MET A 1 -3.22 34.06 17.24
N THR A 2 -4.43 34.47 16.88
CA THR A 2 -4.95 34.71 15.52
C THR A 2 -5.73 36.03 15.62
N PRO A 3 -6.13 36.72 14.53
CA PRO A 3 -5.79 36.55 13.11
C PRO A 3 -5.39 37.89 12.43
N ARG A 4 -4.97 37.86 11.15
CA ARG A 4 -5.19 39.00 10.25
C ARG A 4 -5.56 38.54 8.84
N ALA A 5 -6.75 38.96 8.44
CA ALA A 5 -7.34 38.84 7.12
C ALA A 5 -6.92 40.03 6.24
N CYS A 6 -6.85 39.81 4.92
CA CYS A 6 -6.96 40.87 3.92
C CYS A 6 -8.03 40.48 2.90
N ALA A 7 -8.97 41.40 2.68
CA ALA A 7 -10.12 41.27 1.81
C ALA A 7 -9.99 42.18 0.58
N ARG A 8 -10.54 41.68 -0.54
CA ARG A 8 -11.33 42.34 -1.60
C ARG A 8 -10.87 43.69 -2.17
N GLY A 9 -10.72 43.71 -3.50
CA GLY A 9 -11.02 44.84 -4.37
C GLY A 9 -11.60 44.31 -5.67
N GLY A 10 -12.86 44.62 -5.94
CA GLY A 10 -13.51 44.42 -7.24
C GLY A 10 -13.75 45.77 -7.89
N ASP A 11 -13.77 45.81 -9.21
CA ASP A 11 -14.39 46.93 -9.92
C ASP A 11 -15.05 46.47 -11.22
N ARG A 12 -16.34 46.81 -11.32
CA ARG A 12 -17.17 46.72 -12.51
C ARG A 12 -17.11 48.09 -13.19
N ALA A 13 -16.82 48.13 -14.49
CA ALA A 13 -17.09 49.32 -15.31
C ALA A 13 -17.99 48.97 -16.48
N ARG A 14 -19.03 49.80 -16.63
CA ARG A 14 -20.16 49.72 -17.55
C ARG A 14 -19.82 50.22 -18.96
N ALA A 15 -20.68 49.81 -19.88
CA ALA A 15 -20.79 50.25 -21.27
C ALA A 15 -20.96 51.76 -21.48
N SER A 16 -20.49 52.24 -22.64
CA SER A 16 -21.02 53.42 -23.34
C SER A 16 -20.87 53.22 -24.86
N ALA A 17 -21.83 53.75 -25.61
CA ALA A 17 -22.12 53.42 -27.01
C ALA A 17 -21.76 54.55 -28.00
N ARG A 18 -21.48 54.14 -29.26
CA ARG A 18 -21.67 54.81 -30.59
C ARG A 18 -20.79 56.03 -30.95
N PRO A 19 -20.63 56.42 -32.26
CA PRO A 19 -21.29 55.96 -33.50
C PRO A 19 -20.32 55.55 -34.66
N GLY A 20 -20.86 55.02 -35.76
CA GLY A 20 -20.09 54.46 -36.90
C GLY A 20 -19.78 55.43 -38.04
N VAL A 21 -19.12 54.92 -39.09
CA VAL A 21 -19.24 55.32 -40.52
C VAL A 21 -18.68 54.19 -41.42
N LEU A 22 -19.50 53.87 -42.42
CA LEU A 22 -19.36 53.17 -43.71
C LEU A 22 -17.98 52.83 -44.33
N GLY A 23 -17.99 51.70 -45.07
CA GLY A 23 -17.28 51.47 -46.33
C GLY A 23 -16.23 50.35 -46.24
N ALA A 24 -16.17 49.30 -47.06
CA ALA A 24 -16.94 48.86 -48.22
C ALA A 24 -16.77 47.33 -48.33
N ILE A 25 -17.86 46.61 -48.56
CA ILE A 25 -17.85 45.18 -48.89
C ILE A 25 -17.64 45.05 -50.39
N VAL A 26 -16.53 44.43 -50.80
CA VAL A 26 -16.34 43.96 -52.16
C VAL A 26 -17.12 42.66 -52.33
N LEU A 27 -18.17 42.77 -53.13
CA LEU A 27 -18.98 41.69 -53.66
C LEU A 27 -18.13 40.88 -54.66
N VAL A 28 -17.75 39.65 -54.31
CA VAL A 28 -17.31 38.66 -55.31
C VAL A 28 -18.54 37.95 -55.83
N LEU A 29 -18.89 38.28 -57.07
CA LEU A 29 -19.97 37.68 -57.84
C LEU A 29 -19.74 36.19 -58.07
N ALA A 30 -20.76 35.41 -57.72
CA ALA A 30 -20.93 34.04 -58.12
C ALA A 30 -21.14 33.95 -59.65
N ALA A 31 -20.44 33.01 -60.29
CA ALA A 31 -20.84 32.41 -61.55
C ALA A 31 -21.05 30.91 -61.30
N GLY A 32 -22.29 30.54 -61.03
CA GLY A 32 -22.78 29.17 -60.89
C GLY A 32 -24.31 29.22 -60.92
N GLY A 33 -24.92 28.58 -61.91
CA GLY A 33 -26.30 28.82 -62.36
C GLY A 33 -27.43 28.43 -61.38
N PRO A 34 -28.68 28.74 -61.76
CA PRO A 34 -29.86 28.56 -60.92
C PRO A 34 -30.42 27.15 -61.09
N ASP A 35 -29.82 26.14 -60.45
CA ASP A 35 -30.42 24.79 -60.30
C ASP A 35 -29.75 23.92 -59.21
N ALA A 36 -29.09 24.53 -58.21
CA ALA A 36 -28.43 23.79 -57.12
C ALA A 36 -29.04 24.04 -55.74
N ALA A 37 -30.37 24.25 -55.68
CA ALA A 37 -31.10 24.30 -54.42
C ALA A 37 -31.81 22.96 -54.15
N ALA A 38 -31.45 22.34 -53.03
CA ALA A 38 -32.16 21.27 -52.33
C ALA A 38 -32.11 19.85 -52.92
N GLN A 39 -30.92 19.27 -53.01
CA GLN A 39 -30.78 17.85 -52.68
C GLN A 39 -30.36 17.79 -51.22
N GLY A 40 -31.14 17.11 -50.37
CA GLY A 40 -30.67 16.77 -49.02
C GLY A 40 -29.31 16.04 -49.10
N PRO A 41 -28.56 15.94 -48.00
CA PRO A 41 -27.45 15.02 -47.97
C PRO A 41 -27.95 13.64 -48.43
N ASP A 42 -27.25 13.06 -49.40
CA ASP A 42 -27.52 11.72 -49.90
C ASP A 42 -26.62 10.74 -49.13
N ARG A 43 -27.17 9.62 -48.69
CA ARG A 43 -26.41 8.55 -48.04
C ARG A 43 -25.21 8.12 -48.89
N ALA A 44 -25.37 8.06 -50.22
CA ALA A 44 -24.27 7.72 -51.13
C ALA A 44 -23.11 8.72 -51.06
N ALA A 45 -23.40 10.00 -50.80
CA ALA A 45 -22.38 11.04 -50.64
C ALA A 45 -21.62 10.89 -49.31
N ALA A 46 -22.33 10.59 -48.21
CA ALA A 46 -21.71 10.30 -46.92
C ALA A 46 -20.79 9.06 -47.00
N GLU A 47 -21.26 7.99 -47.62
CA GLU A 47 -20.48 6.76 -47.85
C GLU A 47 -19.26 7.01 -48.76
N ALA A 48 -19.35 7.93 -49.72
CA ALA A 48 -18.21 8.31 -50.56
C ALA A 48 -17.15 9.08 -49.78
N LEU A 49 -17.56 9.98 -48.86
CA LEU A 49 -16.65 10.67 -47.95
C LEU A 49 -15.97 9.68 -46.99
N GLU A 50 -16.70 8.71 -46.47
CA GLU A 50 -16.16 7.66 -45.61
C GLU A 50 -15.11 6.81 -46.34
N ARG A 51 -15.41 6.34 -47.56
CA ARG A 51 -14.45 5.59 -48.39
C ARG A 51 -13.19 6.40 -48.64
N ARG A 52 -13.33 7.67 -49.05
CA ARG A 52 -12.19 8.57 -49.24
C ARG A 52 -11.38 8.71 -47.96
N ALA A 53 -12.02 8.92 -46.82
CA ALA A 53 -11.32 9.08 -45.54
C ALA A 53 -10.54 7.81 -45.15
N LYS A 54 -11.11 6.62 -45.40
CA LYS A 54 -10.43 5.33 -45.22
C LYS A 54 -9.23 5.15 -46.15
N ASP A 55 -9.37 5.55 -47.41
CA ASP A 55 -8.31 5.43 -48.41
C ASP A 55 -7.15 6.41 -48.18
N THR A 56 -7.45 7.65 -47.77
CA THR A 56 -6.42 8.69 -47.59
C THR A 56 -5.88 8.79 -46.18
N GLY A 57 -6.63 8.35 -45.16
CA GLY A 57 -6.29 8.56 -43.75
C GLY A 57 -6.39 10.03 -43.29
N GLU A 58 -6.95 10.93 -44.11
CA GLU A 58 -7.03 12.35 -43.79
C GLU A 58 -8.06 12.63 -42.68
N LEU A 59 -7.60 13.18 -41.55
CA LEU A 59 -8.49 13.54 -40.42
C LEU A 59 -9.64 14.47 -40.83
N ALA A 60 -9.38 15.43 -41.72
CA ALA A 60 -10.40 16.35 -42.22
C ALA A 60 -11.47 15.63 -43.06
N ALA A 61 -11.10 14.58 -43.81
CA ALA A 61 -12.05 13.78 -44.57
C ALA A 61 -12.97 12.96 -43.63
N TYR A 62 -12.41 12.43 -42.54
CA TYR A 62 -13.20 11.77 -41.49
C TYR A 62 -14.17 12.74 -40.79
N VAL A 63 -13.74 13.97 -40.48
CA VAL A 63 -14.64 14.98 -39.92
C VAL A 63 -15.78 15.34 -40.89
N ALA A 64 -15.48 15.49 -42.18
CA ALA A 64 -16.48 15.75 -43.21
C ALA A 64 -17.47 14.58 -43.36
N CYS A 65 -16.99 13.33 -43.30
CA CYS A 65 -17.83 12.13 -43.24
C CYS A 65 -18.79 12.20 -42.04
N GLY A 66 -18.27 12.48 -40.85
CA GLY A 66 -19.08 12.56 -39.63
C GLY A 66 -20.18 13.63 -39.72
N GLN A 67 -19.85 14.80 -40.29
CA GLN A 67 -20.81 15.87 -40.53
C GLN A 67 -21.91 15.47 -41.53
N ALA A 68 -21.56 14.73 -42.58
CA ALA A 68 -22.51 14.27 -43.58
C ALA A 68 -23.51 13.26 -43.00
N TYR A 69 -23.04 12.25 -42.26
CA TYR A 69 -23.92 11.31 -41.58
C TYR A 69 -24.78 11.96 -40.49
N LEU A 70 -24.22 12.89 -39.72
CA LEU A 70 -24.99 13.62 -38.72
C LEU A 70 -26.07 14.52 -39.37
N ALA A 71 -25.78 15.11 -40.52
CA ALA A 71 -26.76 15.89 -41.28
C ALA A 71 -27.91 15.01 -41.79
N LEU A 72 -27.63 13.79 -42.27
CA LEU A 72 -28.66 12.79 -42.62
C LEU A 72 -29.55 12.45 -41.43
N TYR A 73 -28.94 12.14 -40.28
CA TYR A 73 -29.69 11.85 -39.05
C TYR A 73 -30.62 13.01 -38.67
N ASN A 74 -30.13 14.26 -38.74
CA ASN A 74 -30.92 15.43 -38.35
C ASN A 74 -32.14 15.71 -39.25
N GLN A 75 -32.22 15.10 -40.44
CA GLN A 75 -33.39 15.24 -41.31
C GLN A 75 -34.55 14.34 -40.91
N ASP A 76 -34.25 13.14 -40.43
CA ASP A 76 -35.24 12.18 -39.98
C ASP A 76 -34.72 11.41 -38.73
N PRO A 77 -34.71 12.07 -37.55
CA PRO A 77 -34.12 11.49 -36.34
C PRO A 77 -34.84 10.25 -35.82
N ASP A 78 -36.12 10.08 -36.18
CA ASP A 78 -36.97 8.93 -35.83
C ASP A 78 -37.10 7.94 -37.00
N GLY A 79 -36.40 8.21 -38.11
CA GLY A 79 -36.38 7.39 -39.30
C GLY A 79 -35.79 6.01 -39.06
N ARG A 80 -36.17 5.05 -39.90
CA ARG A 80 -35.60 3.70 -39.86
C ARG A 80 -34.10 3.75 -40.17
N GLY A 81 -33.28 3.24 -39.26
CA GLY A 81 -31.82 3.23 -39.39
C GLY A 81 -31.15 4.54 -38.98
N SER A 82 -31.87 5.40 -38.26
CA SER A 82 -31.35 6.63 -37.67
C SER A 82 -30.23 6.34 -36.66
N GLU A 83 -30.30 5.22 -35.96
CA GLU A 83 -29.29 4.75 -35.02
C GLU A 83 -27.97 4.37 -35.73
N GLU A 84 -28.01 3.74 -36.91
CA GLU A 84 -26.82 3.50 -37.72
C GLU A 84 -26.21 4.80 -38.24
N LEU A 85 -27.02 5.77 -38.68
CA LEU A 85 -26.51 7.07 -39.13
C LEU A 85 -25.76 7.81 -38.01
N LEU A 86 -26.29 7.80 -36.79
CA LEU A 86 -25.58 8.34 -35.62
C LEU A 86 -24.29 7.57 -35.31
N TYR A 87 -24.33 6.25 -35.42
CA TYR A 87 -23.16 5.40 -35.17
C TYR A 87 -22.04 5.71 -36.17
N ASP A 88 -22.36 5.70 -37.46
CA ASP A 88 -21.39 5.96 -38.53
C ASP A 88 -20.83 7.39 -38.43
N ALA A 89 -21.68 8.37 -38.07
CA ALA A 89 -21.24 9.73 -37.78
C ALA A 89 -20.20 9.76 -36.65
N ALA A 90 -20.50 9.10 -35.52
CA ALA A 90 -19.63 9.08 -34.35
C ALA A 90 -18.29 8.39 -34.63
N VAL A 91 -18.28 7.27 -35.35
CA VAL A 91 -17.06 6.56 -35.78
C VAL A 91 -16.20 7.46 -36.66
N CYS A 92 -16.81 8.16 -37.63
CA CYS A 92 -16.08 9.10 -38.46
C CYS A 92 -15.49 10.27 -37.64
N PHE A 93 -16.21 10.81 -36.67
CA PHE A 93 -15.64 11.84 -35.77
C PHE A 93 -14.49 11.30 -34.91
N GLU A 94 -14.60 10.08 -34.40
CA GLU A 94 -13.55 9.43 -33.60
C GLU A 94 -12.28 9.22 -34.43
N GLN A 95 -12.40 8.66 -35.64
CA GLN A 95 -11.28 8.44 -36.57
C GLN A 95 -10.68 9.76 -37.07
N GLY A 96 -11.48 10.82 -37.14
CA GLY A 96 -11.02 12.18 -37.45
C GLY A 96 -10.33 12.90 -36.30
N GLY A 97 -10.17 12.25 -35.13
CA GLY A 97 -9.58 12.86 -33.93
C GLY A 97 -10.48 13.89 -33.24
N SER A 98 -11.73 14.03 -33.66
CA SER A 98 -12.71 14.95 -33.08
C SER A 98 -13.41 14.30 -31.88
N ILE A 99 -12.62 13.87 -30.89
CA ILE A 99 -13.07 12.99 -29.79
C ILE A 99 -14.21 13.60 -28.98
N GLY A 100 -14.20 14.92 -28.73
CA GLY A 100 -15.31 15.58 -28.02
C GLY A 100 -16.65 15.51 -28.77
N VAL A 101 -16.61 15.62 -30.10
CA VAL A 101 -17.80 15.48 -30.94
C VAL A 101 -18.23 14.01 -30.98
N ALA A 102 -17.28 13.09 -31.15
CA ALA A 102 -17.56 11.65 -31.11
C ALA A 102 -18.26 11.23 -29.81
N ILE A 103 -17.76 11.68 -28.64
CA ILE A 103 -18.39 11.44 -27.34
C ILE A 103 -19.83 11.95 -27.31
N THR A 104 -20.06 13.17 -27.79
CA THR A 104 -21.41 13.76 -27.82
C THR A 104 -22.36 12.94 -28.70
N THR A 105 -21.89 12.51 -29.87
CA THR A 105 -22.67 11.71 -30.82
C THR A 105 -22.94 10.29 -30.30
N TYR A 106 -21.93 9.60 -29.74
CA TYR A 106 -22.13 8.30 -29.11
C TYR A 106 -23.06 8.38 -27.89
N THR A 107 -22.93 9.42 -27.06
CA THR A 107 -23.83 9.63 -25.92
C THR A 107 -25.27 9.78 -26.40
N ARG A 108 -25.50 10.57 -27.45
CA ARG A 108 -26.82 10.73 -28.06
C ARG A 108 -27.39 9.41 -28.56
N LEU A 109 -26.58 8.58 -29.21
CA LEU A 109 -26.97 7.25 -29.67
C LEU A 109 -27.30 6.31 -28.50
N VAL A 110 -26.49 6.32 -27.44
CA VAL A 110 -26.69 5.50 -26.23
C VAL A 110 -27.97 5.88 -25.46
N GLU A 111 -28.38 7.15 -25.55
CA GLU A 111 -29.61 7.67 -24.94
C GLU A 111 -30.83 7.60 -25.88
N LEU A 112 -30.64 7.21 -27.14
CA LEU A 112 -31.73 7.15 -28.12
C LEU A 112 -32.74 6.07 -27.74
N THR A 113 -33.97 6.49 -27.49
CA THR A 113 -35.07 5.57 -27.15
C THR A 113 -35.41 4.71 -28.38
N GLY A 114 -35.55 3.41 -28.18
CA GLY A 114 -35.89 2.47 -29.27
C GLY A 114 -34.73 2.06 -30.16
N ALA A 115 -33.52 2.61 -30.00
CA ALA A 115 -32.35 2.22 -30.78
C ALA A 115 -32.05 0.71 -30.67
N ASP A 116 -31.65 0.10 -31.78
CA ASP A 116 -31.25 -1.30 -31.79
C ASP A 116 -30.22 -1.62 -30.69
N ARG A 117 -30.41 -2.79 -30.07
CA ARG A 117 -29.65 -3.19 -28.88
C ARG A 117 -28.18 -3.45 -29.19
N GLU A 118 -27.87 -3.99 -30.37
CA GLU A 118 -26.50 -4.27 -30.82
C GLU A 118 -25.79 -3.00 -31.31
N VAL A 119 -26.50 -2.11 -32.00
CA VAL A 119 -25.96 -0.78 -32.34
C VAL A 119 -25.57 0.00 -31.08
N ARG A 120 -26.46 0.02 -30.08
CA ARG A 120 -26.21 0.68 -28.81
C ARG A 120 -25.05 0.06 -28.03
N ALA A 121 -24.92 -1.26 -28.05
CA ALA A 121 -23.80 -1.97 -27.43
C ALA A 121 -22.45 -1.56 -28.03
N ARG A 122 -22.37 -1.51 -29.37
CA ARG A 122 -21.17 -1.03 -30.08
C ARG A 122 -20.86 0.43 -29.75
N ALA A 123 -21.88 1.29 -29.72
CA ALA A 123 -21.73 2.70 -29.36
C ALA A 123 -21.18 2.89 -27.94
N MET A 124 -21.66 2.11 -26.96
CA MET A 124 -21.12 2.14 -25.59
C MET A 124 -19.64 1.74 -25.56
N ALA A 125 -19.24 0.70 -26.30
CA ALA A 125 -17.85 0.26 -26.36
C ALA A 125 -16.92 1.35 -26.92
N HIS A 126 -17.33 2.02 -28.01
CA HIS A 126 -16.59 3.16 -28.56
C HIS A 126 -16.59 4.36 -27.61
N LEU A 127 -17.70 4.65 -26.94
CA LEU A 127 -17.78 5.73 -25.94
C LEU A 127 -16.80 5.54 -24.78
N VAL A 128 -16.63 4.30 -24.31
CA VAL A 128 -15.59 3.97 -23.30
C VAL A 128 -14.20 4.30 -23.84
N GLY A 129 -13.88 3.84 -25.05
CA GLY A 129 -12.58 4.11 -25.69
C GLY A 129 -12.31 5.62 -25.85
N ALA A 130 -13.32 6.37 -26.28
CA ALA A 130 -13.25 7.82 -26.42
C ALA A 130 -13.00 8.52 -25.08
N TYR A 131 -13.67 8.11 -23.99
CA TYR A 131 -13.40 8.64 -22.65
C TYR A 131 -12.00 8.27 -22.14
N GLU A 132 -11.53 7.04 -22.37
CA GLU A 132 -10.18 6.61 -21.98
C GLU A 132 -9.09 7.42 -22.71
N GLN A 133 -9.27 7.73 -23.99
CA GLN A 133 -8.33 8.53 -24.79
C GLN A 133 -8.09 9.94 -24.22
N ILE A 134 -9.09 10.54 -23.58
CA ILE A 134 -8.99 11.85 -22.94
C ILE A 134 -8.91 11.78 -21.41
N ALA A 135 -8.59 10.60 -20.87
CA ALA A 135 -8.41 10.32 -19.44
C ALA A 135 -9.63 10.62 -18.54
N PHE A 136 -10.85 10.58 -19.08
CA PHE A 136 -12.09 10.64 -18.30
C PHE A 136 -12.49 9.24 -17.79
N TYR A 137 -11.65 8.67 -16.92
CA TYR A 137 -11.80 7.30 -16.43
C TYR A 137 -13.06 7.09 -15.58
N ASP A 138 -13.58 8.13 -14.91
CA ASP A 138 -14.79 8.01 -14.10
C ASP A 138 -16.02 7.76 -14.99
N GLN A 139 -16.14 8.52 -16.08
CA GLN A 139 -17.19 8.36 -17.09
C GLN A 139 -17.03 7.06 -17.88
N ALA A 140 -15.81 6.70 -18.27
CA ALA A 140 -15.55 5.40 -18.90
C ALA A 140 -16.04 4.23 -18.03
N ALA A 141 -15.72 4.24 -16.73
CA ALA A 141 -16.19 3.24 -15.79
C ALA A 141 -17.72 3.25 -15.63
N GLN A 142 -18.37 4.42 -15.61
CA GLN A 142 -19.83 4.51 -15.56
C GLN A 142 -20.50 3.87 -16.79
N VAL A 143 -19.94 4.08 -17.99
CA VAL A 143 -20.46 3.45 -19.21
C VAL A 143 -20.28 1.93 -19.18
N LEU A 144 -19.14 1.44 -18.68
CA LEU A 144 -18.90 0.00 -18.49
C LEU A 144 -19.85 -0.63 -17.46
N GLU A 145 -20.09 0.04 -16.34
CA GLU A 145 -21.05 -0.39 -15.31
C GLU A 145 -22.47 -0.50 -15.91
N ARG A 146 -22.88 0.54 -16.65
CA ARG A 146 -24.17 0.58 -17.35
C ARG A 146 -24.28 -0.51 -18.41
N TYR A 147 -23.22 -0.74 -19.19
CA TYR A 147 -23.15 -1.84 -20.16
C TYR A 147 -23.37 -3.19 -19.47
N ALA A 148 -22.72 -3.41 -18.32
CA ALA A 148 -22.91 -4.63 -17.56
C ALA A 148 -24.33 -4.79 -16.99
N ASP A 149 -24.97 -3.70 -16.56
CA ASP A 149 -26.37 -3.72 -16.10
C ASP A 149 -27.36 -4.04 -17.24
N GLU A 150 -27.19 -3.41 -18.39
CA GLU A 150 -28.11 -3.55 -19.52
C GLU A 150 -27.92 -4.89 -20.28
N TYR A 151 -26.68 -5.39 -20.33
CA TYR A 151 -26.30 -6.51 -21.20
C TYR A 151 -25.86 -7.78 -20.45
N GLY A 152 -25.66 -7.72 -19.14
CA GLY A 152 -25.11 -8.80 -18.30
C GLY A 152 -25.83 -10.14 -18.37
N ALA A 153 -27.14 -10.16 -18.63
CA ALA A 153 -27.92 -11.40 -18.74
C ALA A 153 -27.84 -12.07 -20.11
N THR A 154 -27.45 -11.33 -21.14
CA THR A 154 -27.57 -11.77 -22.54
C THR A 154 -26.23 -11.88 -23.26
N ARG A 155 -25.19 -11.21 -22.74
CA ARG A 155 -23.89 -11.17 -23.40
C ARG A 155 -22.77 -11.55 -22.41
N PRO A 156 -21.87 -12.48 -22.80
CA PRO A 156 -20.78 -12.91 -21.93
C PRO A 156 -19.70 -11.83 -21.73
N ASP A 157 -19.52 -10.93 -22.71
CA ASP A 157 -18.59 -9.81 -22.65
C ASP A 157 -18.98 -8.73 -21.63
N ALA A 158 -20.27 -8.64 -21.27
CA ALA A 158 -20.79 -7.69 -20.29
C ALA A 158 -20.21 -7.91 -18.88
N ALA A 159 -19.85 -9.15 -18.52
CA ALA A 159 -19.12 -9.40 -17.28
C ALA A 159 -17.70 -8.80 -17.34
N LEU A 160 -16.99 -8.94 -18.46
CA LEU A 160 -15.62 -8.39 -18.61
C LEU A 160 -15.60 -6.86 -18.51
N ALA A 161 -16.69 -6.18 -18.90
CA ALA A 161 -16.83 -4.74 -18.69
C ALA A 161 -16.75 -4.35 -17.22
N LEU A 162 -17.25 -5.18 -16.29
CA LEU A 162 -17.14 -4.93 -14.85
C LEU A 162 -15.71 -5.06 -14.33
N ASP A 163 -14.92 -6.02 -14.85
CA ASP A 163 -13.52 -6.13 -14.47
C ASP A 163 -12.74 -4.88 -14.93
N ARG A 164 -13.00 -4.42 -16.17
CA ARG A 164 -12.42 -3.16 -16.67
C ARG A 164 -12.86 -1.95 -15.85
N ALA A 165 -14.14 -1.85 -15.50
CA ALA A 165 -14.65 -0.79 -14.63
C ALA A 165 -13.93 -0.82 -13.27
N ALA A 166 -13.81 -1.99 -12.65
CA ALA A 166 -13.11 -2.16 -11.37
C ALA A 166 -11.62 -1.75 -11.44
N GLN A 167 -10.95 -1.95 -12.58
CA GLN A 167 -9.57 -1.47 -12.79
C GLN A 167 -9.50 0.05 -12.86
N LEU A 168 -10.43 0.70 -13.58
CA LEU A 168 -10.51 2.17 -13.65
C LEU A 168 -10.83 2.78 -12.28
N ARG A 169 -11.79 2.20 -11.54
CA ARG A 169 -12.14 2.61 -10.17
C ARG A 169 -10.96 2.50 -9.21
N ARG A 170 -10.15 1.45 -9.34
CA ARG A 170 -8.89 1.28 -8.60
C ARG A 170 -7.91 2.42 -8.88
N GLY A 171 -7.67 2.72 -10.17
CA GLY A 171 -6.78 3.82 -10.57
C GLY A 171 -7.23 5.19 -10.05
N LEU A 172 -8.54 5.39 -9.88
CA LEU A 172 -9.13 6.61 -9.31
C LEU A 172 -9.16 6.64 -7.78
N GLY A 173 -8.74 5.57 -7.09
CA GLY A 173 -8.86 5.45 -5.63
C GLY A 173 -10.29 5.29 -5.12
N GLN A 174 -11.25 4.95 -5.99
CA GLN A 174 -12.65 4.75 -5.67
C GLN A 174 -12.90 3.31 -5.21
N HIS A 175 -12.30 2.95 -4.06
CA HIS A 175 -12.25 1.58 -3.55
C HIS A 175 -13.63 0.91 -3.41
N ASP A 176 -14.63 1.60 -2.87
CA ASP A 176 -15.97 1.02 -2.67
C ASP A 176 -16.65 0.61 -3.99
N ARG A 177 -16.50 1.45 -5.03
CA ARG A 177 -17.03 1.14 -6.37
C ARG A 177 -16.26 -0.02 -7.00
N ALA A 178 -14.92 -0.03 -6.88
CA ALA A 178 -14.10 -1.13 -7.36
C ALA A 178 -14.47 -2.49 -6.71
N ILE A 179 -14.78 -2.48 -5.41
CA ILE A 179 -15.26 -3.66 -4.67
C ILE A 179 -16.62 -4.09 -5.24
N ALA A 180 -17.57 -3.16 -5.38
CA ALA A 180 -18.89 -3.46 -5.92
C ALA A 180 -18.83 -4.08 -7.32
N ASP A 181 -18.02 -3.49 -8.21
CA ASP A 181 -17.83 -3.95 -9.58
C ASP A 181 -17.18 -5.33 -9.62
N THR A 182 -16.14 -5.56 -8.82
CA THR A 182 -15.45 -6.86 -8.75
C THR A 182 -16.37 -7.94 -8.20
N MET A 183 -17.15 -7.63 -7.16
CA MET A 183 -18.13 -8.56 -6.60
C MET A 183 -19.24 -8.89 -7.60
N LYS A 184 -19.66 -7.91 -8.42
CA LYS A 184 -20.64 -8.13 -9.49
C LYS A 184 -20.05 -8.97 -10.62
N TYR A 185 -18.79 -8.72 -11.00
CA TYR A 185 -18.03 -9.54 -11.95
C TYR A 185 -17.99 -11.00 -11.49
N VAL A 186 -17.61 -11.24 -10.23
CA VAL A 186 -17.55 -12.61 -9.67
C VAL A 186 -18.91 -13.31 -9.72
N ARG A 187 -20.03 -12.59 -9.55
CA ARG A 187 -21.37 -13.19 -9.63
C ARG A 187 -21.84 -13.47 -11.05
N LEU A 188 -21.57 -12.56 -11.99
CA LEU A 188 -22.11 -12.63 -13.36
C LEU A 188 -21.20 -13.37 -14.33
N SER A 189 -19.90 -13.43 -14.05
CA SER A 189 -18.92 -13.99 -14.98
C SER A 189 -19.04 -15.51 -15.13
N SER A 190 -19.11 -15.96 -16.38
CA SER A 190 -19.02 -17.38 -16.76
C SER A 190 -17.58 -17.88 -16.90
N THR A 191 -16.57 -17.12 -16.45
CA THR A 191 -15.16 -17.55 -16.47
C THR A 191 -14.91 -18.77 -15.58
N SER A 192 -13.69 -19.30 -15.59
CA SER A 192 -13.39 -20.46 -14.75
C SER A 192 -13.59 -20.13 -13.27
N ALA A 193 -13.92 -21.14 -12.45
CA ALA A 193 -14.01 -20.97 -11.00
C ALA A 193 -12.70 -20.44 -10.40
N ARG A 194 -11.56 -20.74 -11.04
CA ARG A 194 -10.23 -20.23 -10.67
C ARG A 194 -10.13 -18.72 -10.90
N ASP A 195 -10.57 -18.22 -12.04
CA ASP A 195 -10.49 -16.78 -12.36
C ASP A 195 -11.42 -15.96 -11.46
N ARG A 196 -12.64 -16.48 -11.21
CA ARG A 196 -13.55 -15.88 -10.24
C ARG A 196 -12.97 -15.85 -8.83
N ALA A 197 -12.28 -16.91 -8.40
CA ALA A 197 -11.61 -16.92 -7.10
C ALA A 197 -10.46 -15.90 -7.04
N ALA A 198 -9.69 -15.73 -8.12
CA ALA A 198 -8.63 -14.73 -8.19
C ALA A 198 -9.19 -13.30 -8.13
N ALA A 199 -10.28 -13.02 -8.85
CA ALA A 199 -10.97 -11.73 -8.76
C ALA A 199 -11.60 -11.50 -7.39
N PHE A 200 -12.18 -12.54 -6.77
CA PHE A 200 -12.69 -12.44 -5.41
C PHE A 200 -11.55 -12.16 -4.41
N PHE A 201 -10.38 -12.79 -4.58
CA PHE A 201 -9.21 -12.53 -3.74
C PHE A 201 -8.70 -11.09 -3.84
N SER A 202 -8.68 -10.49 -5.04
CA SER A 202 -8.14 -9.14 -5.26
C SER A 202 -8.86 -8.03 -4.48
N VAL A 203 -10.11 -8.27 -4.05
CA VAL A 203 -10.84 -7.37 -3.14
C VAL A 203 -10.11 -7.20 -1.78
N ALA A 204 -9.26 -8.14 -1.37
CA ALA A 204 -8.41 -7.96 -0.20
C ALA A 204 -7.46 -6.75 -0.35
N ASP A 205 -6.91 -6.52 -1.55
CA ASP A 205 -6.01 -5.40 -1.82
C ASP A 205 -6.75 -4.06 -1.69
N LEU A 206 -8.04 -4.03 -2.06
CA LEU A 206 -8.90 -2.86 -1.92
C LEU A 206 -9.17 -2.53 -0.44
N HIS A 207 -9.44 -3.53 0.38
CA HIS A 207 -9.64 -3.32 1.82
C HIS A 207 -8.36 -2.87 2.52
N GLU A 208 -7.19 -3.40 2.13
CA GLU A 208 -5.90 -2.94 2.65
C GLU A 208 -5.60 -1.50 2.25
N ALA A 209 -5.80 -1.14 0.98
CA ALA A 209 -5.59 0.23 0.50
C ALA A 209 -6.53 1.24 1.17
N HIS A 210 -7.76 0.82 1.49
CA HIS A 210 -8.73 1.63 2.22
C HIS A 210 -8.43 1.73 3.74
N GLY A 211 -7.59 0.86 4.29
CA GLY A 211 -7.28 0.78 5.71
C GLY A 211 -8.36 0.10 6.56
N ASP A 212 -9.40 -0.48 5.95
CA ASP A 212 -10.45 -1.22 6.67
C ASP A 212 -10.00 -2.65 6.97
N THR A 213 -9.25 -2.77 8.08
CA THR A 213 -8.73 -4.06 8.55
C THR A 213 -9.87 -5.01 8.96
N GLY A 214 -11.02 -4.50 9.39
CA GLY A 214 -12.17 -5.32 9.77
C GLY A 214 -12.78 -6.01 8.55
N ALA A 215 -13.02 -5.25 7.49
CA ALA A 215 -13.51 -5.78 6.22
C ALA A 215 -12.48 -6.71 5.54
N LEU A 216 -11.18 -6.40 5.62
CA LEU A 216 -10.11 -7.28 5.16
C LEU A 216 -10.19 -8.66 5.81
N ILE A 217 -10.25 -8.71 7.15
CA ILE A 217 -10.33 -9.98 7.90
C ILE A 217 -11.58 -10.76 7.51
N ALA A 218 -12.73 -10.09 7.46
CA ALA A 218 -13.99 -10.73 7.08
C ALA A 218 -13.90 -11.30 5.65
N HIS A 219 -13.29 -10.55 4.73
CA HIS A 219 -13.14 -10.94 3.34
C HIS A 219 -12.20 -12.13 3.15
N LEU A 220 -11.01 -12.09 3.76
CA LEU A 220 -10.04 -13.19 3.69
C LEU A 220 -10.59 -14.49 4.30
N ARG A 221 -11.37 -14.41 5.38
CA ARG A 221 -12.09 -15.57 5.95
C ARG A 221 -13.08 -16.17 4.96
N ARG A 222 -13.93 -15.34 4.33
CA ARG A 222 -14.85 -15.80 3.28
C ARG A 222 -14.11 -16.43 2.10
N TYR A 223 -12.98 -15.86 1.70
CA TYR A 223 -12.14 -16.42 0.64
C TYR A 223 -11.62 -17.81 1.01
N LEU A 224 -11.08 -17.98 2.22
CA LEU A 224 -10.57 -19.27 2.69
C LEU A 224 -11.68 -20.31 2.87
N GLU A 225 -12.88 -19.89 3.28
CA GLU A 225 -14.05 -20.77 3.36
C GLU A 225 -14.51 -21.24 1.97
N ALA A 226 -14.66 -20.32 1.03
CA ALA A 226 -15.15 -20.61 -0.32
C ALA A 226 -14.12 -21.32 -1.22
N HIS A 227 -12.82 -21.04 -1.02
CA HIS A 227 -11.76 -21.45 -1.94
C HIS A 227 -10.57 -22.15 -1.26
N GLY A 228 -10.65 -22.45 0.04
CA GLY A 228 -9.53 -23.04 0.79
C GLY A 228 -9.15 -24.47 0.41
N ALA A 229 -10.06 -25.26 -0.17
CA ALA A 229 -9.78 -26.66 -0.56
C ALA A 229 -9.38 -26.85 -2.04
N GLY A 230 -9.69 -25.87 -2.91
CA GLY A 230 -9.48 -25.98 -4.37
C GLY A 230 -8.93 -24.72 -5.05
N GLY A 231 -8.68 -23.64 -4.30
CA GLY A 231 -8.08 -22.42 -4.81
C GLY A 231 -6.58 -22.56 -5.09
N ALA A 232 -6.06 -21.64 -5.91
CA ALA A 232 -4.64 -21.60 -6.27
C ALA A 232 -3.77 -21.53 -4.99
N PRO A 233 -2.73 -22.39 -4.85
CA PRO A 233 -1.88 -22.42 -3.66
C PRO A 233 -1.28 -21.06 -3.29
N GLU A 234 -0.85 -20.28 -4.29
CA GLU A 234 -0.29 -18.94 -4.13
C GLU A 234 -1.25 -18.02 -3.36
N LEU A 235 -2.52 -18.00 -3.79
CA LEU A 235 -3.55 -17.16 -3.19
C LEU A 235 -3.94 -17.65 -1.80
N ARG A 236 -3.88 -18.97 -1.56
CA ARG A 236 -4.11 -19.53 -0.23
C ARG A 236 -3.00 -19.17 0.76
N VAL A 237 -1.73 -19.24 0.33
CA VAL A 237 -0.60 -18.75 1.14
C VAL A 237 -0.78 -17.28 1.47
N ALA A 238 -1.11 -16.46 0.46
CA ALA A 238 -1.35 -15.03 0.64
C ALA A 238 -2.53 -14.74 1.57
N ALA A 239 -3.65 -15.46 1.43
CA ALA A 239 -4.82 -15.29 2.28
C ALA A 239 -4.50 -15.58 3.75
N HIS A 240 -3.88 -16.72 4.03
CA HIS A 240 -3.49 -17.11 5.39
C HIS A 240 -2.47 -16.14 5.99
N ALA A 241 -1.42 -15.78 5.24
CA ALA A 241 -0.38 -14.88 5.73
C ALA A 241 -0.92 -13.48 6.04
N ARG A 242 -1.74 -12.89 5.15
CA ARG A 242 -2.35 -11.56 5.34
C ARG A 242 -3.38 -11.57 6.47
N LEU A 243 -4.21 -12.61 6.55
CA LEU A 243 -5.15 -12.76 7.66
C LEU A 243 -4.42 -12.87 9.01
N GLY A 244 -3.33 -13.66 9.05
CA GLY A 244 -2.45 -13.75 10.21
C GLY A 244 -1.88 -12.39 10.63
N GLN A 245 -1.38 -11.59 9.68
CA GLN A 245 -0.86 -10.25 9.97
C GLN A 245 -1.94 -9.30 10.49
N ALA A 246 -3.12 -9.28 9.87
CA ALA A 246 -4.22 -8.43 10.29
C ALA A 246 -4.66 -8.76 11.73
N LEU A 247 -4.81 -10.06 12.04
CA LEU A 247 -5.13 -10.54 13.39
C LEU A 247 -4.00 -10.24 14.39
N TRP A 248 -2.74 -10.41 13.98
CA TRP A 248 -1.58 -10.09 14.82
C TRP A 248 -1.53 -8.59 15.14
N ALA A 249 -1.75 -7.72 14.16
CA ALA A 249 -1.81 -6.28 14.38
C ALA A 249 -2.95 -5.89 15.33
N GLN A 250 -4.17 -6.39 15.10
CA GLN A 250 -5.33 -6.13 15.97
C GLN A 250 -5.18 -6.67 17.39
N SER A 251 -4.34 -7.70 17.58
CA SER A 251 -4.11 -8.25 18.92
C SER A 251 -3.41 -7.27 19.86
N CYS A 252 -2.70 -6.25 19.34
CA CYS A 252 -2.03 -5.26 20.19
C CYS A 252 -2.97 -4.08 20.51
N PRO A 253 -3.24 -3.77 21.80
CA PRO A 253 -4.14 -2.67 22.16
C PRO A 253 -3.48 -1.29 22.05
N VAL A 254 -2.22 -1.22 21.67
CA VAL A 254 -1.45 0.03 21.49
C VAL A 254 -0.81 0.05 20.11
N ALA A 255 -0.41 1.24 19.64
CA ALA A 255 0.37 1.34 18.41
C ALA A 255 1.70 0.56 18.57
N PRO A 256 1.99 -0.42 17.70
CA PRO A 256 3.19 -1.23 17.84
C PRO A 256 4.44 -0.40 17.54
N ILE A 257 5.51 -0.68 18.30
CA ILE A 257 6.82 -0.05 18.10
C ILE A 257 7.69 -1.05 17.37
N ASP A 258 8.14 -0.69 16.17
CA ASP A 258 8.93 -1.57 15.30
C ASP A 258 8.24 -2.95 15.10
N GLY A 259 6.91 -2.99 15.06
CA GLY A 259 6.10 -4.20 14.88
C GLY A 259 5.83 -5.03 16.15
N SER A 260 6.42 -4.68 17.29
CA SER A 260 6.20 -5.38 18.57
C SER A 260 5.21 -4.63 19.46
N CYS A 261 4.46 -5.37 20.29
CA CYS A 261 3.47 -4.78 21.18
C CYS A 261 4.13 -4.23 22.45
N LEU A 262 4.78 -3.08 22.31
CA LEU A 262 5.62 -2.46 23.35
C LEU A 262 5.13 -1.06 23.68
N ARG A 263 5.40 -0.63 24.92
CA ARG A 263 5.25 0.75 25.38
C ARG A 263 6.59 1.25 25.89
N VAL A 264 6.95 2.50 25.55
CA VAL A 264 8.14 3.15 26.11
C VAL A 264 7.78 3.71 27.49
N VAL A 265 8.54 3.33 28.51
CA VAL A 265 8.33 3.75 29.91
C VAL A 265 9.08 5.04 30.23
N ARG A 266 10.15 5.37 29.49
CA ARG A 266 10.90 6.63 29.61
C ARG A 266 11.36 7.11 28.24
N ASP A 267 10.88 8.27 27.83
CA ASP A 267 11.32 8.91 26.59
C ASP A 267 12.74 9.48 26.75
N ARG A 268 13.52 9.38 25.68
CA ARG A 268 14.85 10.00 25.61
C ARG A 268 14.72 11.52 25.48
N PRO A 269 15.57 12.31 26.16
CA PRO A 269 15.81 13.69 25.74
C PRO A 269 16.37 13.69 24.32
N ARG A 270 15.83 14.52 23.43
CA ARG A 270 16.39 14.71 22.08
C ARG A 270 17.69 15.51 22.18
N PRO A 271 18.63 15.35 21.24
CA PRO A 271 19.76 16.27 21.13
C PRO A 271 19.23 17.70 20.89
N GLY A 272 19.29 18.55 21.91
CA GLY A 272 18.69 19.89 21.90
C GLY A 272 17.84 20.23 23.14
N ASP A 273 17.42 19.21 23.91
CA ASP A 273 16.68 19.41 25.15
C ASP A 273 17.66 19.75 26.28
N GLY A 274 18.08 21.03 26.32
CA GLY A 274 18.63 21.74 27.48
C GLY A 274 19.60 20.98 28.38
N ALA A 275 20.90 21.17 28.14
CA ALA A 275 21.94 20.95 29.15
C ALA A 275 21.65 21.83 30.38
N GLY A 276 21.04 21.22 31.40
CA GLY A 276 20.73 21.84 32.68
C GLY A 276 20.78 20.80 33.79
N ALA A 277 21.92 20.13 33.97
CA ALA A 277 22.14 19.32 35.17
C ALA A 277 22.13 20.24 36.39
N PRO A 278 21.22 20.05 37.37
CA PRO A 278 21.27 20.79 38.62
C PRO A 278 22.58 20.50 39.34
N ARG A 279 23.29 21.57 39.75
CA ARG A 279 24.47 21.47 40.61
C ARG A 279 24.04 20.92 41.98
N GLY A 280 24.42 19.68 42.25
CA GLY A 280 24.14 18.94 43.49
C GLY A 280 23.87 17.48 43.17
N GLN A 281 24.93 16.69 42.92
CA GLN A 281 24.84 15.33 42.40
C GLN A 281 24.18 14.39 43.42
N ALA A 282 22.85 14.21 43.32
CA ALA A 282 22.22 13.00 43.83
C ALA A 282 22.84 11.82 43.10
N ALA A 283 23.37 10.86 43.85
CA ALA A 283 23.98 9.67 43.26
C ALA A 283 23.00 8.95 42.33
N PRO A 284 23.48 8.39 41.21
CA PRO A 284 22.62 7.79 40.21
C PRO A 284 21.79 6.65 40.81
N SER A 285 20.54 6.53 40.38
CA SER A 285 19.66 5.44 40.79
C SER A 285 19.85 4.17 39.96
N THR A 286 20.57 4.25 38.83
CA THR A 286 20.81 3.17 37.87
C THR A 286 22.24 3.21 37.34
N CYS A 287 22.73 2.11 36.76
CA CYS A 287 24.11 2.00 36.25
C CYS A 287 24.32 2.52 34.82
N GLY A 288 23.26 2.73 34.06
CA GLY A 288 23.29 3.30 32.72
C GLY A 288 22.96 4.79 32.68
N ALA A 289 23.29 5.44 31.57
CA ALA A 289 22.84 6.79 31.26
C ALA A 289 21.29 6.89 31.32
N ALA A 290 20.78 8.04 31.76
CA ALA A 290 19.35 8.32 31.83
C ALA A 290 18.63 8.24 30.47
N SER A 291 19.37 8.19 29.36
CA SER A 291 18.92 8.09 27.97
C SER A 291 18.68 6.65 27.46
N ARG A 292 18.87 5.62 28.29
CA ARG A 292 18.62 4.21 27.88
C ARG A 292 17.12 3.89 27.84
N LEU A 293 16.70 3.23 26.76
CA LEU A 293 15.29 2.98 26.45
C LEU A 293 14.74 1.88 27.35
N GLN A 294 13.75 2.19 28.18
CA GLN A 294 12.98 1.19 28.91
C GLN A 294 11.70 0.87 28.13
N VAL A 295 11.58 -0.38 27.67
CA VAL A 295 10.37 -0.90 27.02
C VAL A 295 9.63 -1.83 27.96
N GLU A 296 8.31 -1.74 27.94
CA GLU A 296 7.40 -2.66 28.61
C GLU A 296 6.61 -3.41 27.54
N VAL A 297 6.52 -4.74 27.68
CA VAL A 297 5.71 -5.55 26.79
C VAL A 297 4.25 -5.45 27.18
N VAL A 298 3.43 -4.91 26.27
CA VAL A 298 1.99 -4.85 26.44
C VAL A 298 1.39 -6.21 26.10
N THR A 299 0.41 -6.65 26.87
CA THR A 299 -0.25 -7.93 26.63
C THR A 299 -1.24 -7.82 25.48
N ARG A 300 -1.05 -8.69 24.49
CA ARG A 300 -1.94 -8.86 23.34
C ARG A 300 -3.21 -9.60 23.73
N ASP A 301 -4.27 -9.45 22.94
CA ASP A 301 -5.43 -10.33 22.98
C ASP A 301 -5.01 -11.76 22.62
N ALA A 302 -5.06 -12.66 23.62
CA ALA A 302 -4.61 -14.04 23.49
C ALA A 302 -5.44 -14.86 22.49
N ARG A 303 -6.72 -14.52 22.27
CA ARG A 303 -7.56 -15.18 21.27
C ARG A 303 -7.08 -14.80 19.88
N LEU A 304 -6.91 -13.51 19.60
CA LEU A 304 -6.41 -13.03 18.31
C LEU A 304 -4.99 -13.54 18.01
N VAL A 305 -4.12 -13.62 19.02
CA VAL A 305 -2.80 -14.25 18.87
C VAL A 305 -2.91 -15.71 18.44
N ARG A 306 -3.77 -16.50 19.10
CA ARG A 306 -3.94 -17.92 18.73
C ARG A 306 -4.48 -18.09 17.31
N GLU A 307 -5.43 -17.25 16.91
CA GLU A 307 -5.95 -17.25 15.54
C GLU A 307 -4.84 -16.87 14.55
N ALA A 308 -4.14 -15.75 14.76
CA ALA A 308 -3.04 -15.32 13.90
C ALA A 308 -1.97 -16.40 13.71
N GLN A 309 -1.55 -17.05 14.80
CA GLN A 309 -0.54 -18.11 14.77
C GLN A 309 -1.00 -19.35 14.00
N ARG A 310 -2.29 -19.70 14.06
CA ARG A 310 -2.86 -20.78 13.24
C ARG A 310 -2.83 -20.43 11.76
N GLU A 311 -3.16 -19.18 11.41
CA GLU A 311 -3.12 -18.71 10.03
C GLU A 311 -1.68 -18.70 9.48
N PHE A 312 -0.70 -18.21 10.25
CA PHE A 312 0.71 -18.30 9.83
C PHE A 312 1.18 -19.75 9.64
N ALA A 313 0.79 -20.67 10.54
CA ALA A 313 1.09 -22.09 10.37
C ALA A 313 0.45 -22.68 9.11
N ALA A 314 -0.79 -22.29 8.80
CA ALA A 314 -1.47 -22.71 7.59
C ALA A 314 -0.76 -22.16 6.33
N ALA A 315 -0.33 -20.90 6.33
CA ALA A 315 0.43 -20.30 5.23
C ALA A 315 1.72 -21.10 4.95
N ILE A 316 2.49 -21.42 5.99
CA ILE A 316 3.71 -22.23 5.90
C ILE A 316 3.40 -23.61 5.32
N ALA A 317 2.43 -24.31 5.90
CA ALA A 317 2.06 -25.66 5.49
C ALA A 317 1.53 -25.71 4.05
N VAL A 318 0.84 -24.68 3.56
CA VAL A 318 0.43 -24.61 2.14
C VAL A 318 1.65 -24.38 1.25
N PHE A 319 2.52 -23.42 1.59
CA PHE A 319 3.70 -23.09 0.78
C PHE A 319 4.65 -24.30 0.61
N GLU A 320 4.95 -25.00 1.70
CA GLU A 320 5.85 -26.14 1.70
C GLU A 320 5.31 -27.34 0.92
N ARG A 321 4.01 -27.64 1.09
CA ARG A 321 3.36 -28.77 0.38
C ARG A 321 3.16 -28.51 -1.10
N SER A 322 3.03 -27.25 -1.51
CA SER A 322 2.76 -26.88 -2.91
C SER A 322 4.01 -26.68 -3.75
N GLY A 323 5.18 -27.11 -3.28
CA GLY A 323 6.42 -27.04 -4.05
C GLY A 323 6.97 -25.62 -4.22
N ARG A 324 6.69 -24.72 -3.26
CA ARG A 324 7.10 -23.30 -3.24
C ARG A 324 6.39 -22.45 -4.31
N PRO A 325 5.05 -22.34 -4.25
CA PRO A 325 4.24 -21.60 -5.20
C PRO A 325 4.61 -20.10 -5.24
N GLY A 326 4.64 -19.51 -6.43
CA GLY A 326 4.85 -18.07 -6.61
C GLY A 326 6.24 -17.54 -6.20
N GLN A 327 7.32 -17.99 -6.86
CA GLN A 327 8.69 -17.49 -6.61
C GLN A 327 8.73 -15.95 -6.51
N GLY A 328 9.49 -15.42 -5.54
CA GLY A 328 9.43 -14.01 -5.15
C GLY A 328 8.39 -13.80 -4.06
N TYR A 329 7.15 -13.45 -4.43
CA TYR A 329 6.11 -13.04 -3.48
C TYR A 329 5.66 -14.16 -2.51
N GLY A 330 5.51 -15.40 -2.99
CA GLY A 330 5.19 -16.54 -2.13
C GLY A 330 6.30 -16.85 -1.12
N ARG A 331 7.57 -16.66 -1.50
CA ARG A 331 8.72 -16.79 -0.59
C ARG A 331 8.71 -15.71 0.48
N TYR A 332 8.38 -14.47 0.11
CA TYR A 332 8.18 -13.37 1.05
C TYR A 332 7.09 -13.72 2.08
N LEU A 333 5.91 -14.15 1.63
CA LEU A 333 4.79 -14.50 2.52
C LEU A 333 5.12 -15.67 3.44
N HIS A 334 5.87 -16.66 2.95
CA HIS A 334 6.38 -17.76 3.75
C HIS A 334 7.35 -17.28 4.84
N ALA A 335 8.35 -16.47 4.47
CA ALA A 335 9.33 -15.92 5.40
C ALA A 335 8.67 -14.99 6.44
N LEU A 336 7.66 -14.25 6.03
CA LEU A 336 6.84 -13.39 6.86
C LEU A 336 6.05 -14.20 7.89
N ALA A 337 5.45 -15.32 7.47
CA ALA A 337 4.75 -16.21 8.39
C ALA A 337 5.70 -16.82 9.44
N LEU A 338 6.89 -17.28 9.03
CA LEU A 338 7.94 -17.77 9.95
C LEU A 338 8.39 -16.70 10.94
N PHE A 339 8.55 -15.46 10.48
CA PHE A 339 8.94 -14.34 11.33
C PHE A 339 7.87 -14.08 12.39
N HIS A 340 6.60 -13.99 11.99
CA HIS A 340 5.52 -13.78 12.94
C HIS A 340 5.25 -14.99 13.85
N GLN A 341 5.62 -16.22 13.46
CA GLN A 341 5.65 -17.35 14.37
C GLN A 341 6.72 -17.24 15.46
N SER A 342 7.79 -16.49 15.19
CA SER A 342 8.88 -16.25 16.15
C SER A 342 8.58 -15.10 17.12
N GLU A 343 7.66 -14.20 16.77
CA GLU A 343 7.35 -13.00 17.57
C GLU A 343 6.80 -13.29 18.98
N PRO A 344 5.93 -14.31 19.23
CA PRO A 344 5.53 -14.65 20.59
C PRO A 344 6.71 -15.03 21.50
N ALA A 345 7.70 -15.75 20.97
CA ALA A 345 8.91 -16.10 21.72
C ALA A 345 9.77 -14.86 21.99
N TYR A 346 9.83 -13.92 21.04
CA TYR A 346 10.52 -12.65 21.23
C TYR A 346 9.85 -11.79 22.32
N GLU A 347 8.53 -11.66 22.30
CA GLU A 347 7.81 -10.94 23.35
C GLU A 347 7.94 -11.63 24.71
N ALA A 348 7.96 -12.97 24.77
CA ALA A 348 8.24 -13.73 25.98
C ALA A 348 9.68 -13.51 26.49
N TYR A 349 10.67 -13.42 25.59
CA TYR A 349 12.04 -13.08 25.93
C TYR A 349 12.13 -11.69 26.57
N LEU A 350 11.42 -10.70 26.03
CA LEU A 350 11.38 -9.35 26.59
C LEU A 350 10.76 -9.31 27.99
N ARG A 351 9.77 -10.17 28.28
CA ARG A 351 9.11 -10.30 29.60
C ARG A 351 9.95 -10.97 30.69
N VAL A 352 11.11 -11.54 30.37
CA VAL A 352 11.97 -12.13 31.40
C VAL A 352 12.40 -11.03 32.38
N GLU A 353 11.83 -11.05 33.57
CA GLU A 353 11.98 -10.00 34.58
C GLU A 353 13.39 -9.95 35.16
N PHE A 354 13.91 -8.73 35.27
CA PHE A 354 15.18 -8.46 35.93
C PHE A 354 15.05 -8.69 37.45
N PRO A 355 16.01 -9.38 38.10
CA PRO A 355 15.93 -9.66 39.52
C PRO A 355 16.07 -8.38 40.36
N ALA A 356 15.10 -8.16 41.26
CA ALA A 356 15.13 -7.02 42.17
C ALA A 356 16.12 -7.23 43.33
N ARG A 357 16.57 -6.11 43.93
CA ARG A 357 17.34 -6.05 45.19
C ARG A 357 18.68 -6.81 45.12
N LEU A 358 19.40 -6.68 44.00
CA LEU A 358 20.78 -7.17 43.89
C LEU A 358 21.71 -6.32 44.76
N ASP A 359 22.66 -6.94 45.45
CA ASP A 359 23.73 -6.25 46.17
C ASP A 359 24.99 -7.12 46.18
N PHE A 360 26.10 -6.56 45.68
CA PHE A 360 27.36 -7.26 45.45
C PHE A 360 28.45 -6.91 46.46
N ASP A 361 28.08 -6.42 47.65
CA ASP A 361 29.02 -6.01 48.70
C ASP A 361 30.01 -7.10 49.11
N PRO A 362 31.32 -6.88 48.99
CA PRO A 362 32.30 -7.79 49.57
C PRO A 362 32.18 -7.88 51.10
N ARG A 363 31.66 -6.85 51.78
CA ARG A 363 31.45 -6.83 53.25
C ARG A 363 30.25 -7.65 53.70
N ALA A 364 29.34 -8.01 52.78
CA ALA A 364 28.18 -8.87 53.05
C ALA A 364 28.21 -10.11 52.15
N PRO A 365 29.16 -11.05 52.36
CA PRO A 365 29.46 -12.12 51.40
C PRO A 365 28.27 -13.05 51.12
N ALA A 366 27.40 -13.30 52.10
CA ALA A 366 26.19 -14.08 51.90
C ALA A 366 25.18 -13.39 50.96
N VAL A 367 25.00 -12.07 51.10
CA VAL A 367 24.10 -11.27 50.25
C VAL A 367 24.68 -11.14 48.84
N ALA A 368 26.00 -10.93 48.72
CA ALA A 368 26.69 -10.90 47.44
C ALA A 368 26.59 -12.23 46.69
N LYS A 369 26.81 -13.36 47.38
CA LYS A 369 26.65 -14.70 46.80
C LYS A 369 25.21 -14.94 46.32
N ALA A 370 24.21 -14.60 47.15
CA ALA A 370 22.80 -14.74 46.76
C ALA A 370 22.41 -13.85 45.57
N SER A 371 22.93 -12.62 45.53
CA SER A 371 22.68 -11.68 44.42
C SER A 371 23.34 -12.15 43.12
N ARG A 372 24.56 -12.69 43.19
CA ARG A 372 25.23 -13.32 42.03
C ARG A 372 24.44 -14.51 41.52
N ALA A 373 23.98 -15.41 42.39
CA ALA A 373 23.14 -16.55 41.99
C ALA A 373 21.83 -16.11 41.31
N LYS A 374 21.17 -15.05 41.81
CA LYS A 374 19.97 -14.46 41.16
C LYS A 374 20.28 -13.90 39.78
N LEU A 375 21.39 -13.17 39.65
CA LEU A 375 21.84 -12.63 38.37
C LEU A 375 22.16 -13.75 37.37
N GLU A 376 22.92 -14.77 37.78
CA GLU A 376 23.24 -15.94 36.98
C GLU A 376 21.98 -16.68 36.53
N GLN A 377 21.01 -16.90 37.43
CA GLN A 377 19.73 -17.52 37.08
C GLN A 377 18.93 -16.67 36.09
N TYR A 378 18.92 -15.35 36.25
CA TYR A 378 18.32 -14.44 35.28
C TYR A 378 18.98 -14.54 33.91
N LEU A 379 20.32 -14.48 33.85
CA LEU A 379 21.08 -14.57 32.60
C LEU A 379 20.87 -15.93 31.93
N ALA A 380 20.82 -17.03 32.69
CA ALA A 380 20.53 -18.36 32.16
C ALA A 380 19.12 -18.44 31.55
N ARG A 381 18.10 -17.91 32.24
CA ARG A 381 16.72 -17.84 31.70
C ARG A 381 16.65 -16.98 30.44
N LYS A 382 17.33 -15.82 30.45
CA LYS A 382 17.39 -14.90 29.29
C LYS A 382 18.11 -15.56 28.12
N ALA A 383 19.21 -16.25 28.34
CA ALA A 383 19.95 -16.99 27.32
C ALA A 383 19.13 -18.14 26.73
N ALA A 384 18.43 -18.92 27.56
CA ALA A 384 17.56 -19.99 27.10
C ALA A 384 16.40 -19.47 26.22
N ALA A 385 15.73 -18.40 26.65
CA ALA A 385 14.70 -17.74 25.85
C ALA A 385 15.28 -17.15 24.56
N GLY A 386 16.45 -16.51 24.64
CA GLY A 386 17.14 -15.93 23.49
C GLY A 386 17.54 -16.98 22.46
N ALA A 387 17.92 -18.19 22.88
CA ALA A 387 18.23 -19.29 21.97
C ALA A 387 17.00 -19.76 21.16
N VAL A 388 15.80 -19.72 21.75
CA VAL A 388 14.55 -20.04 21.02
C VAL A 388 14.29 -18.99 19.95
N VAL A 389 14.36 -17.71 20.34
CA VAL A 389 14.15 -16.55 19.44
C VAL A 389 15.16 -16.56 18.28
N GLN A 390 16.44 -16.77 18.60
CA GLN A 390 17.54 -16.83 17.64
C GLN A 390 17.29 -17.91 16.58
N ARG A 391 16.90 -19.12 16.97
CA ARG A 391 16.62 -20.22 16.02
C ARG A 391 15.48 -19.88 15.07
N GLY A 392 14.41 -19.25 15.56
CA GLY A 392 13.29 -18.82 14.73
C GLY A 392 13.70 -17.80 13.67
N TYR A 393 14.44 -16.76 14.06
CA TYR A 393 14.92 -15.75 13.09
C TYR A 393 16.01 -16.26 12.14
N GLU A 394 16.81 -17.23 12.55
CA GLU A 394 17.72 -17.95 11.64
C GLU A 394 16.95 -18.75 10.59
N GLU A 395 15.81 -19.34 10.95
CA GLU A 395 14.92 -20.02 10.00
C GLU A 395 14.35 -19.05 8.97
N VAL A 396 13.92 -17.87 9.41
CA VAL A 396 13.51 -16.79 8.52
C VAL A 396 14.63 -16.41 7.56
N ALA A 397 15.85 -16.22 8.06
CA ALA A 397 17.01 -15.86 7.21
C ALA A 397 17.34 -16.95 6.18
N ARG A 398 17.13 -18.24 6.50
CA ARG A 398 17.35 -19.36 5.57
C ARG A 398 16.38 -19.35 4.37
N THR A 399 15.27 -18.64 4.45
CA THR A 399 14.36 -18.48 3.30
C THR A 399 14.99 -17.68 2.16
N ALA A 400 16.05 -16.91 2.44
CA ALA A 400 16.70 -15.99 1.50
C ALA A 400 15.74 -14.96 0.88
N ASP A 401 14.67 -14.61 1.59
CA ASP A 401 13.85 -13.44 1.26
C ASP A 401 14.55 -12.17 1.77
N ALA A 402 14.68 -11.14 0.92
CA ALA A 402 15.45 -9.94 1.26
C ALA A 402 14.80 -9.16 2.42
N ALA A 403 13.50 -8.90 2.33
CA ALA A 403 12.78 -8.12 3.34
C ALA A 403 12.84 -8.79 4.72
N MET A 404 12.55 -10.09 4.76
CA MET A 404 12.44 -10.84 6.00
C MET A 404 13.79 -11.26 6.57
N THR A 405 14.84 -11.39 5.75
CA THR A 405 16.23 -11.53 6.24
C THR A 405 16.67 -10.28 7.00
N LEU A 406 16.37 -9.08 6.49
CA LEU A 406 16.71 -7.84 7.20
C LEU A 406 15.91 -7.70 8.50
N ALA A 407 14.61 -8.02 8.46
CA ALA A 407 13.77 -8.03 9.65
C ALA A 407 14.33 -8.97 10.73
N SER A 408 14.73 -10.18 10.36
CA SER A 408 15.24 -11.18 11.29
C SER A 408 16.58 -10.76 11.92
N ILE A 409 17.48 -10.16 11.13
CA ILE A 409 18.76 -9.62 11.65
C ILE A 409 18.49 -8.42 12.57
N ALA A 410 17.63 -7.50 12.17
CA ALA A 410 17.25 -6.34 12.99
C ALA A 410 16.69 -6.77 14.36
N ARG A 411 15.84 -7.80 14.37
CA ARG A 411 15.21 -8.33 15.58
C ARG A 411 16.21 -9.01 16.52
N ARG A 412 17.22 -9.69 15.97
CA ARG A 412 18.36 -10.20 16.75
C ARG A 412 19.16 -9.06 17.40
N GLY A 413 19.37 -7.95 16.69
CA GLY A 413 19.98 -6.74 17.26
C GLY A 413 19.16 -6.17 18.42
N GLN A 414 17.85 -6.03 18.23
CA GLN A 414 16.94 -5.53 19.29
C GLN A 414 16.94 -6.44 20.51
N MET A 415 16.98 -7.76 20.31
CA MET A 415 17.05 -8.74 21.39
C MET A 415 18.25 -8.46 22.31
N GLN A 416 19.45 -8.30 21.73
CA GLN A 416 20.68 -8.04 22.50
C GLN A 416 20.67 -6.65 23.15
N GLN A 417 20.20 -5.63 22.43
CA GLN A 417 20.08 -4.27 22.95
C GLN A 417 19.12 -4.21 24.14
N HIS A 418 17.95 -4.83 24.07
CA HIS A 418 17.00 -4.83 25.18
C HIS A 418 17.52 -5.58 26.42
N ALA A 419 18.34 -6.62 26.24
CA ALA A 419 19.01 -7.25 27.38
C ALA A 419 20.06 -6.35 28.02
N ALA A 420 20.86 -5.65 27.21
CA ALA A 420 21.81 -4.64 27.70
C ALA A 420 21.10 -3.50 28.44
N ASP A 421 20.01 -2.98 27.87
CA ASP A 421 19.21 -1.91 28.46
C ASP A 421 18.59 -2.34 29.80
N ALA A 422 18.07 -3.56 29.89
CA ALA A 422 17.53 -4.10 31.15
C ALA A 422 18.59 -4.20 32.26
N LEU A 423 19.81 -4.63 31.92
CA LEU A 423 20.93 -4.70 32.87
C LEU A 423 21.40 -3.30 33.31
N ALA A 424 21.47 -2.35 32.39
CA ALA A 424 21.88 -0.99 32.70
C ALA A 424 20.83 -0.18 33.46
N ALA A 425 19.56 -0.52 33.27
CA ALA A 425 18.41 0.02 34.00
C ALA A 425 18.28 -0.53 35.43
N ALA A 426 19.13 -1.47 35.85
CA ALA A 426 19.06 -2.06 37.18
C ALA A 426 19.16 -1.00 38.28
N ASP A 427 18.22 -1.06 39.24
CA ASP A 427 18.19 -0.17 40.38
C ASP A 427 19.41 -0.40 41.29
N ILE A 428 20.16 0.67 41.52
CA ILE A 428 21.22 0.70 42.52
C ILE A 428 20.54 0.68 43.91
N PRO A 429 20.91 -0.26 44.81
CA PRO A 429 20.35 -0.32 46.15
C PRO A 429 20.45 1.02 46.88
N VAL A 430 19.38 1.47 47.52
CA VAL A 430 19.34 2.79 48.21
C VAL A 430 20.50 2.96 49.19
N ARG A 431 20.82 1.89 49.95
CA ARG A 431 21.96 1.85 50.89
C ARG A 431 23.34 2.08 50.26
N ARG A 432 23.48 1.86 48.93
CA ARG A 432 24.72 2.02 48.17
C ARG A 432 24.87 3.42 47.59
N ARG A 433 23.78 4.14 47.35
CA ARG A 433 23.79 5.41 46.61
C ARG A 433 24.68 6.47 47.29
N GLY A 434 24.89 6.41 48.60
CA GLY A 434 25.80 7.33 49.30
C GLY A 434 27.29 6.99 49.20
N ASP A 435 27.67 5.82 48.68
CA ASP A 435 29.04 5.33 48.61
C ASP A 435 29.47 5.15 47.14
N VAL A 436 30.29 6.08 46.64
CA VAL A 436 30.74 6.14 45.23
C VAL A 436 31.43 4.83 44.82
N GLN A 437 32.32 4.29 45.65
CA GLN A 437 33.03 3.05 45.33
C GLN A 437 32.08 1.85 45.27
N ALA A 438 31.08 1.83 46.15
CA ALA A 438 30.08 0.77 46.15
C ALA A 438 29.12 0.87 44.94
N VAL A 439 28.80 2.08 44.48
CA VAL A 439 28.08 2.31 43.22
C VAL A 439 28.92 1.85 42.02
N GLU A 440 30.19 2.26 41.94
CA GLU A 440 31.10 1.88 40.87
C GLU A 440 31.30 0.36 40.79
N GLY A 441 31.50 -0.32 41.94
CA GLY A 441 31.65 -1.78 41.98
C GLY A 441 30.38 -2.52 41.54
N PHE A 442 29.21 -2.04 41.96
CA PHE A 442 27.92 -2.59 41.52
C PHE A 442 27.74 -2.44 40.01
N CYS A 443 28.02 -1.25 39.48
CA CYS A 443 27.86 -0.99 38.05
C CYS A 443 28.93 -1.68 37.20
N THR A 444 30.17 -1.80 37.67
CA THR A 444 31.24 -2.56 37.00
C THR A 444 30.83 -4.03 36.81
N THR A 445 30.20 -4.62 37.83
CA THR A 445 29.70 -6.01 37.77
C THR A 445 28.66 -6.19 36.67
N LEU A 446 27.73 -5.24 36.52
CA LEU A 446 26.70 -5.32 35.47
C LEU A 446 27.27 -4.95 34.09
N GLN A 447 28.18 -3.98 34.02
CA GLN A 447 28.80 -3.52 32.78
C GLN A 447 29.64 -4.60 32.10
N ALA A 448 30.26 -5.50 32.87
CA ALA A 448 30.94 -6.67 32.34
C ALA A 448 30.03 -7.57 31.48
N VAL A 449 28.70 -7.53 31.70
CA VAL A 449 27.70 -8.24 30.89
C VAL A 449 27.10 -7.34 29.80
N VAL A 450 26.87 -6.05 30.10
CA VAL A 450 26.29 -5.08 29.16
C VAL A 450 27.16 -4.88 27.93
N GLY A 451 28.47 -4.68 28.09
CA GLY A 451 29.38 -4.38 26.98
C GLY A 451 29.35 -5.42 25.85
N PRO A 452 29.49 -6.73 26.14
CA PRO A 452 29.35 -7.79 25.13
C PRO A 452 27.98 -7.80 24.42
N LEU A 453 26.90 -7.51 25.14
CA LEU A 453 25.55 -7.45 24.57
C LEU A 453 25.38 -6.27 23.62
N GLU A 454 25.87 -5.09 23.98
CA GLU A 454 25.86 -3.90 23.11
C GLU A 454 26.71 -4.10 21.86
N ALA A 455 27.89 -4.70 22.00
CA ALA A 455 28.73 -5.06 20.87
C ALA A 455 28.03 -6.07 19.93
N SER A 456 27.34 -7.06 20.50
CA SER A 456 26.55 -8.03 19.73
C SER A 456 25.36 -7.36 19.01
N ALA A 457 24.65 -6.45 19.68
CA ALA A 457 23.57 -5.67 19.08
C ALA A 457 24.07 -4.84 17.89
N ALA A 458 25.15 -4.08 18.09
CA ALA A 458 25.74 -3.25 17.06
C ALA A 458 26.27 -4.08 15.87
N ALA A 459 26.89 -5.24 16.12
CA ALA A 459 27.30 -6.15 15.06
C ALA A 459 26.11 -6.66 14.23
N ALA A 460 24.98 -6.99 14.87
CA ALA A 460 23.77 -7.39 14.16
C ALA A 460 23.19 -6.25 13.31
N TYR A 461 23.12 -5.02 13.85
CA TYR A 461 22.63 -3.89 13.07
C TYR A 461 23.58 -3.50 11.92
N ALA A 462 24.89 -3.59 12.10
CA ALA A 462 25.86 -3.38 11.02
C ALA A 462 25.66 -4.42 9.91
N MET A 463 25.53 -5.70 10.28
CA MET A 463 25.22 -6.78 9.33
C MET A 463 23.89 -6.53 8.60
N CYS A 464 22.87 -5.98 9.28
CA CYS A 464 21.61 -5.59 8.66
C CYS A 464 21.80 -4.51 7.59
N LEU A 465 22.61 -3.48 7.83
CA LEU A 465 22.91 -2.45 6.83
C LEU A 465 23.76 -2.98 5.67
N ASP A 466 24.77 -3.80 5.96
CA ASP A 466 25.61 -4.45 4.95
C ASP A 466 24.75 -5.33 4.03
N LYS A 467 23.84 -6.12 4.61
CA LYS A 467 22.91 -6.95 3.86
C LYS A 467 21.88 -6.13 3.10
N SER A 468 21.38 -5.03 3.67
CA SER A 468 20.46 -4.12 2.99
C SER A 468 21.10 -3.55 1.72
N THR A 469 22.37 -3.15 1.82
CA THR A 469 23.16 -2.65 0.69
C THR A 469 23.44 -3.76 -0.33
N ALA A 470 23.92 -4.93 0.11
CA ALA A 470 24.26 -6.03 -0.78
C ALA A 470 23.05 -6.60 -1.54
N LEU A 471 21.86 -6.55 -0.94
CA LEU A 471 20.60 -6.99 -1.56
C LEU A 471 19.91 -5.86 -2.34
N GLY A 472 20.40 -4.63 -2.28
CA GLY A 472 19.72 -3.45 -2.85
C GLY A 472 18.35 -3.18 -2.23
N TRP A 473 18.10 -3.64 -1.00
CA TRP A 473 16.78 -3.58 -0.35
C TRP A 473 16.79 -2.65 0.86
N PHE A 474 16.18 -1.47 0.70
CA PHE A 474 16.08 -0.45 1.76
C PHE A 474 14.65 -0.36 2.27
N SER A 475 14.44 -0.53 3.57
CA SER A 475 13.10 -0.66 4.17
C SER A 475 13.01 -0.02 5.55
N ALA A 476 11.85 -0.14 6.21
CA ALA A 476 11.71 0.23 7.61
C ALA A 476 12.72 -0.47 8.54
N TRP A 477 13.13 -1.70 8.20
CA TRP A 477 14.10 -2.47 8.99
C TRP A 477 15.52 -1.94 8.85
N SER A 478 15.98 -1.57 7.65
CA SER A 478 17.31 -0.97 7.50
C SER A 478 17.38 0.41 8.16
N ARG A 479 16.31 1.21 8.07
CA ARG A 479 16.20 2.47 8.83
C ARG A 479 16.21 2.26 10.35
N LEU A 480 15.60 1.18 10.83
CA LEU A 480 15.70 0.78 12.23
C LEU A 480 17.15 0.48 12.59
N CYS A 481 17.84 -0.35 11.80
CA CYS A 481 19.24 -0.72 12.05
C CYS A 481 20.16 0.50 12.09
N GLU A 482 20.01 1.44 11.16
CA GLU A 482 20.72 2.72 11.15
C GLU A 482 20.44 3.55 12.40
N ARG A 483 19.15 3.72 12.74
CA ARG A 483 18.72 4.47 13.93
C ARG A 483 19.30 3.89 15.22
N GLN A 484 19.34 2.56 15.36
CA GLN A 484 19.87 1.92 16.57
C GLN A 484 21.41 1.97 16.61
N LEU A 485 22.10 1.81 15.48
CA LEU A 485 23.55 1.98 15.41
C LEU A 485 24.01 3.37 15.82
N GLY A 486 23.35 4.42 15.32
CA GLY A 486 23.71 5.78 15.68
C GLY A 486 23.44 6.12 17.14
N GLN A 487 22.66 5.31 17.85
CA GLN A 487 22.46 5.44 19.29
C GLN A 487 23.52 4.68 20.09
N LEU A 488 23.89 3.49 19.64
CA LEU A 488 24.90 2.66 20.30
C LEU A 488 26.30 3.27 20.12
N TRP A 489 26.66 3.69 18.90
CA TRP A 489 27.98 4.20 18.54
C TRP A 489 27.87 5.49 17.69
N PRO A 490 27.47 6.62 18.29
CA PRO A 490 27.25 7.88 17.57
C PRO A 490 28.51 8.41 16.87
N ASP A 491 29.70 8.18 17.43
CA ASP A 491 30.97 8.63 16.84
C ASP A 491 31.29 7.90 15.53
N ARG A 492 30.85 6.64 15.40
CA ARG A 492 31.08 5.80 14.21
C ARG A 492 29.92 5.87 13.22
N PHE A 493 28.71 6.12 13.71
CA PHE A 493 27.47 6.18 12.93
C PHE A 493 26.70 7.45 13.30
N PRO A 494 27.16 8.64 12.88
CA PRO A 494 26.46 9.88 13.19
C PRO A 494 25.04 9.82 12.61
N PRO A 495 24.01 10.30 13.34
CA PRO A 495 22.63 10.21 12.87
C PRO A 495 22.48 10.98 11.56
N ALA A 496 22.09 10.27 10.49
CA ALA A 496 21.79 10.90 9.21
C ALA A 496 20.63 11.91 9.38
N ARG A 497 20.89 13.19 9.12
CA ARG A 497 19.87 14.25 9.08
C ARG A 497 19.24 14.40 7.69
N GLU A 498 19.27 13.34 6.89
CA GLU A 498 18.69 13.35 5.55
C GLU A 498 17.20 13.00 5.63
N VAL A 499 16.35 13.92 5.21
CA VAL A 499 14.92 13.66 5.02
C VAL A 499 14.78 12.71 3.85
N ARG A 500 14.63 11.42 4.12
CA ARG A 500 14.34 10.41 3.09
C ARG A 500 12.83 10.13 3.06
N PRO A 501 12.21 10.04 1.87
CA PRO A 501 10.78 9.77 1.77
C PRO A 501 10.44 8.43 2.44
N VAL A 502 9.40 8.43 3.28
CA VAL A 502 8.82 7.20 3.82
C VAL A 502 8.02 6.53 2.73
N VAL A 503 8.55 5.46 2.14
CA VAL A 503 7.74 4.58 1.29
C VAL A 503 6.75 3.85 2.20
N ALA A 504 5.48 4.23 2.15
CA ALA A 504 4.42 3.77 3.05
C ALA A 504 3.69 2.50 2.57
N ALA A 505 4.13 1.87 1.49
CA ALA A 505 3.64 0.58 1.02
C ALA A 505 4.76 -0.13 0.25
N PRO A 506 4.90 -1.47 0.28
CA PRO A 506 5.63 -2.14 -0.79
C PRO A 506 4.93 -1.72 -2.10
N GLY A 507 5.66 -1.03 -2.98
CA GLY A 507 5.12 -0.63 -4.27
C GLY A 507 4.53 -1.87 -4.96
N VAL A 508 3.35 -1.71 -5.56
CA VAL A 508 2.85 -2.69 -6.53
C VAL A 508 3.99 -2.89 -7.52
N LEU A 509 4.44 -4.13 -7.66
CA LEU A 509 5.40 -4.53 -8.68
C LEU A 509 4.76 -4.21 -10.04
N THR A 510 4.98 -3.00 -10.55
CA THR A 510 4.78 -2.70 -11.96
C THR A 510 5.99 -3.21 -12.70
N ASP A 511 5.72 -3.91 -13.79
CA ASP A 511 6.65 -4.75 -14.55
C ASP A 511 8.05 -4.14 -14.70
N VAL A 512 9.06 -4.96 -14.41
CA VAL A 512 10.44 -4.66 -14.79
C VAL A 512 10.46 -4.69 -16.31
N GLU A 513 10.58 -3.51 -16.92
CA GLU A 513 10.88 -3.36 -18.34
C GLU A 513 12.06 -4.27 -18.69
N ALA A 514 11.84 -5.19 -19.63
CA ALA A 514 12.89 -6.00 -20.19
C ALA A 514 13.91 -5.07 -20.85
N VAL A 515 15.10 -4.96 -20.27
CA VAL A 515 16.25 -4.39 -20.96
C VAL A 515 16.67 -5.42 -22.01
N GLY A 516 16.20 -5.21 -23.24
CA GLY A 516 16.67 -5.90 -24.44
C GLY A 516 18.12 -5.56 -24.79
N PRO A 517 18.69 -6.13 -25.87
CA PRO A 517 18.01 -6.50 -27.12
C PRO A 517 17.45 -7.92 -27.20
#